data_AF-A0A534M9X4-F1
#
_entry.id   AF-A0A534M9X4-F1
#
_cell.length_a   1.000
_cell.length_b   1.000
_cell.length_c   1.000
_cell.angle_alpha   90.00
_cell.angle_beta   90.00
_cell.angle_gamma   90.00
#
_symmetry.space_group_name_H-M   'P 1'
#
loop_
_entity.id
_entity.type
_entity.pdbx_description
1 polymer ?
#
loop_
_entity_poly.entity_id
_entity_poly.type
_entity_poly.pdbx_seq_one_letter_code
_entity_poly.pdbx_strand_id
1 'polypeptide(L)'
;MPELRKDYVTDTWVVFSASRAQRPGAFRGGTSTTDPVKCPFCYGHEHMTPPEVLAYRKDGVPNGPGWWIRCVPNKYPALQVEGEVHRRVSQLFHSVNGVGAHEVIIETPEHEHHLSMQSEFQVQEIITAYKQRYLDLIRDKRFKYILIFKNHGERAGASISHPHSQLIATPIVPRRIVEEVNALNRFYESTGGSCLYCEIVETELEEEKRIVS
;
A
#
# COMPACT_ATOMS: atom_id res chain seq x y z
N MET A 1 -3.38 10.27 -32.66
CA MET A 1 -4.65 10.96 -32.33
C MET A 1 -5.02 10.64 -30.88
N PRO A 2 -5.78 11.49 -30.18
CA PRO A 2 -6.34 11.12 -28.88
C PRO A 2 -7.26 9.90 -29.01
N GLU A 3 -7.31 9.08 -27.98
CA GLU A 3 -8.10 7.86 -27.92
C GLU A 3 -8.74 7.73 -26.53
N LEU A 4 -9.93 7.14 -26.45
CA LEU A 4 -10.55 6.72 -25.19
C LEU A 4 -10.37 5.22 -25.06
N ARG A 5 -9.73 4.77 -23.98
CA ARG A 5 -9.58 3.35 -23.68
C ARG A 5 -10.33 3.02 -22.40
N LYS A 6 -10.99 1.87 -22.38
CA LYS A 6 -11.71 1.39 -21.21
C LYS A 6 -10.74 0.69 -20.25
N ASP A 7 -10.84 1.02 -18.97
CA ASP A 7 -10.30 0.19 -17.88
C ASP A 7 -11.38 -0.82 -17.50
N TYR A 8 -11.13 -2.09 -17.83
CA TYR A 8 -12.08 -3.18 -17.56
C TYR A 8 -12.13 -3.57 -16.09
N VAL A 9 -11.11 -3.24 -15.30
CA VAL A 9 -11.04 -3.54 -13.87
C VAL A 9 -11.95 -2.59 -13.09
N THR A 10 -11.98 -1.31 -13.44
CA THR A 10 -12.83 -0.31 -12.74
C THR A 10 -14.09 0.09 -13.51
N ASP A 11 -14.27 -0.41 -14.74
CA ASP A 11 -15.35 -0.03 -15.67
C ASP A 11 -15.38 1.49 -15.98
N THR A 12 -14.20 2.10 -16.07
CA THR A 12 -14.02 3.54 -16.36
C THR A 12 -13.38 3.78 -17.72
N TRP A 13 -13.46 5.01 -18.23
CA TRP A 13 -12.82 5.42 -19.47
C TRP A 13 -11.66 6.37 -19.21
N VAL A 14 -10.52 6.10 -19.86
CA VAL A 14 -9.28 6.87 -19.74
C VAL A 14 -8.98 7.57 -21.06
N VAL A 15 -8.68 8.86 -20.99
CA VAL A 15 -8.28 9.68 -22.14
C VAL A 15 -6.78 9.52 -22.38
N PHE A 16 -6.41 8.92 -23.52
CA PHE A 16 -5.05 8.82 -24.00
C PHE A 16 -4.76 9.94 -25.00
N SER A 17 -3.77 10.79 -24.70
CA SER A 17 -3.37 11.89 -25.58
C SER A 17 -1.86 12.11 -25.49
N ALA A 18 -1.10 11.39 -26.32
CA ALA A 18 0.37 11.39 -26.30
C ALA A 18 0.99 12.79 -26.48
N SER A 19 0.34 13.68 -27.25
CA SER A 19 0.83 15.04 -27.48
C SER A 19 0.86 15.92 -26.22
N ARG A 20 0.15 15.54 -25.13
CA ARG A 20 0.20 16.28 -23.86
C ARG A 20 1.57 16.24 -23.18
N ALA A 21 2.38 15.21 -23.43
CA ALA A 21 3.73 15.11 -22.85
C ALA A 21 4.70 16.18 -23.37
N GLN A 22 4.40 16.82 -24.50
CA GLN A 22 5.25 17.86 -25.11
C GLN A 22 5.05 19.26 -24.51
N ARG A 23 4.21 19.39 -23.48
CA ARG A 23 3.95 20.68 -22.84
C ARG A 23 5.16 21.13 -21.98
N PRO A 24 5.61 22.39 -22.11
CA PRO A 24 6.66 22.93 -21.25
C PRO A 24 6.29 22.77 -19.76
N GLY A 25 7.23 22.24 -18.97
CA GLY A 25 7.04 22.05 -17.53
C GLY A 25 6.31 20.77 -17.10
N ALA A 26 6.11 19.79 -18.02
CA ALA A 26 5.50 18.49 -17.70
C ALA A 26 6.24 17.70 -16.60
N PHE A 27 7.51 18.01 -16.36
CA PHE A 27 8.33 17.40 -15.32
C PHE A 27 9.03 18.49 -14.50
N ARG A 28 8.72 18.58 -13.20
CA ARG A 28 9.50 19.33 -12.21
C ARG A 28 9.95 18.36 -11.12
N GLY A 29 11.26 18.26 -10.91
CA GLY A 29 11.85 17.41 -9.88
C GLY A 29 12.13 18.20 -8.62
N GLY A 30 11.81 17.61 -7.48
CA GLY A 30 12.34 17.94 -6.17
C GLY A 30 12.76 16.63 -5.51
N THR A 31 13.93 16.62 -4.89
CA THR A 31 14.42 15.52 -4.07
C THR A 31 14.47 16.04 -2.63
N SER A 32 13.49 15.66 -1.81
CA SER A 32 13.59 15.80 -0.36
C SER A 32 14.31 14.56 0.19
N THR A 33 15.45 14.76 0.84
CA THR A 33 16.13 13.73 1.64
C THR A 33 15.84 14.01 3.12
N THR A 34 15.38 13.00 3.85
CA THR A 34 15.31 13.08 5.31
C THR A 34 16.70 12.83 5.85
N ASP A 35 17.22 13.68 6.74
CA ASP A 35 18.52 13.48 7.37
C ASP A 35 18.52 12.14 8.16
N PRO A 36 19.42 11.18 7.85
CA PRO A 36 19.51 9.92 8.57
C PRO A 36 19.66 10.08 10.08
N VAL A 37 20.31 11.15 10.55
CA VAL A 37 20.52 11.43 11.99
C VAL A 37 19.20 11.71 12.71
N LYS A 38 18.20 12.24 12.01
CA LYS A 38 16.89 12.59 12.58
C LYS A 38 15.78 11.63 12.18
N CYS A 39 16.10 10.61 11.39
CA CYS A 39 15.11 9.68 10.89
C CYS A 39 14.71 8.67 11.98
N PRO A 40 13.42 8.57 12.34
CA PRO A 40 12.96 7.63 13.37
C PRO A 40 13.05 6.16 12.93
N PHE A 41 13.26 5.88 11.64
CA PHE A 41 13.31 4.52 11.09
C PHE A 41 14.73 3.98 10.95
N CYS A 42 15.74 4.83 11.16
CA CYS A 42 17.14 4.40 11.18
C CYS A 42 17.41 3.42 12.33
N TYR A 43 18.39 2.55 12.09
CA TYR A 43 18.94 1.68 13.12
C TYR A 43 19.45 2.46 14.33
N GLY A 44 19.14 2.00 15.55
CA GLY A 44 19.49 2.69 16.80
C GLY A 44 18.48 3.75 17.24
N HIS A 45 17.49 4.07 16.40
CA HIS A 45 16.43 5.04 16.70
C HIS A 45 15.10 4.37 17.07
N GLU A 46 15.14 3.12 17.54
CA GLU A 46 13.93 2.34 17.85
C GLU A 46 13.04 3.01 18.92
N HIS A 47 13.65 3.80 19.80
CA HIS A 47 12.98 4.61 20.83
C HIS A 47 12.18 5.79 20.26
N MET A 48 12.38 6.16 19.00
CA MET A 48 11.65 7.25 18.33
C MET A 48 10.33 6.80 17.69
N THR A 49 10.11 5.48 17.59
CA THR A 49 8.88 4.86 17.09
C THR A 49 8.03 4.31 18.24
N PRO A 50 6.71 4.14 18.06
CA PRO A 50 5.92 3.30 18.96
C PRO A 50 6.46 1.87 19.06
N PRO A 51 6.09 1.10 20.10
CA PRO A 51 6.53 -0.28 20.26
C PRO A 51 6.19 -1.13 19.03
N GLU A 52 7.14 -1.94 18.60
CA GLU A 52 6.96 -2.85 17.47
C GLU A 52 5.89 -3.91 17.74
N VAL A 53 5.08 -4.18 16.71
CA VAL A 53 4.08 -5.27 16.68
C VAL A 53 4.61 -6.50 15.94
N LEU A 54 5.67 -6.33 15.16
CA LEU A 54 6.43 -7.39 14.51
C LEU A 54 7.86 -6.91 14.30
N ALA A 55 8.85 -7.78 14.51
CA ALA A 55 10.21 -7.52 14.08
C ALA A 55 10.87 -8.82 13.65
N TYR A 56 11.62 -8.77 12.57
CA TYR A 56 12.53 -9.84 12.20
C TYR A 56 13.91 -9.46 12.68
N ARG A 57 14.43 -10.27 13.61
CA ARG A 57 15.73 -10.07 14.24
C ARG A 57 16.42 -11.40 14.44
N LYS A 58 17.75 -11.37 14.47
CA LYS A 58 18.55 -12.58 14.73
C LYS A 58 18.60 -12.85 16.22
N ASP A 59 19.01 -11.83 16.99
CA ASP A 59 19.14 -11.83 18.43
C ASP A 59 18.74 -10.44 18.97
N GLY A 60 18.40 -10.33 20.26
CA GLY A 60 18.10 -9.06 20.92
C GLY A 60 16.72 -8.99 21.56
N VAL A 61 16.42 -7.84 22.17
CA VAL A 61 15.16 -7.57 22.87
C VAL A 61 14.18 -6.79 21.98
N PRO A 62 12.87 -6.88 22.24
CA PRO A 62 11.88 -6.03 21.57
C PRO A 62 12.23 -4.54 21.64
N ASN A 63 12.03 -3.81 20.56
CA ASN A 63 12.40 -2.39 20.42
C ASN A 63 13.89 -2.11 20.59
N GLY A 64 14.73 -3.14 20.40
CA GLY A 64 16.17 -3.04 20.40
C GLY A 64 16.78 -3.28 19.01
N PRO A 65 18.12 -3.18 18.92
CA PRO A 65 18.88 -3.40 17.68
C PRO A 65 18.80 -4.86 17.19
N GLY A 66 19.46 -5.13 16.05
CA GLY A 66 19.59 -6.49 15.47
C GLY A 66 18.46 -6.92 14.54
N TRP A 67 17.57 -5.99 14.18
CA TRP A 67 16.47 -6.21 13.26
C TRP A 67 16.84 -5.91 11.81
N TRP A 68 16.21 -6.60 10.86
CA TRP A 68 16.22 -6.25 9.43
C TRP A 68 14.85 -5.78 8.92
N ILE A 69 13.76 -6.08 9.63
CA ILE A 69 12.42 -5.55 9.39
C ILE A 69 11.76 -5.21 10.73
N ARG A 70 11.03 -4.09 10.78
CA ARG A 70 10.17 -3.72 11.92
C ARG A 70 8.81 -3.24 11.46
N CYS A 71 7.74 -3.72 12.07
CA CYS A 71 6.41 -3.15 11.93
C CYS A 71 6.04 -2.44 13.24
N VAL A 72 5.63 -1.19 13.15
CA VAL A 72 5.24 -0.36 14.29
C VAL A 72 3.89 0.30 14.00
N PRO A 73 3.06 0.57 15.02
CA PRO A 73 1.91 1.46 14.84
C PRO A 73 2.38 2.82 14.31
N ASN A 74 1.62 3.40 13.39
CA ASN A 74 1.89 4.75 12.93
C ASN A 74 1.69 5.73 14.10
N LYS A 75 2.68 6.59 14.36
CA LYS A 75 2.65 7.59 15.45
C LYS A 75 1.52 8.61 15.28
N TYR A 76 1.11 8.87 14.04
CA TYR A 76 0.02 9.77 13.69
C TYR A 76 -1.01 8.99 12.86
N PRO A 77 -1.74 8.06 13.48
CA PRO A 77 -2.55 7.11 12.73
C PRO A 77 -3.82 7.78 12.18
N ALA A 78 -4.26 7.35 11.00
CA ALA A 78 -5.51 7.83 10.41
C ALA A 78 -6.75 7.21 11.10
N LEU A 79 -6.55 6.07 11.78
CA LEU A 79 -7.58 5.28 12.46
C LEU A 79 -7.02 4.74 13.78
N GLN A 80 -7.87 4.60 14.79
CA GLN A 80 -7.51 4.10 16.11
C GLN A 80 -7.93 2.64 16.27
N VAL A 81 -7.03 1.79 16.77
CA VAL A 81 -7.28 0.35 16.90
C VAL A 81 -8.30 0.03 18.00
N GLU A 82 -8.32 0.86 19.03
CA GLU A 82 -9.19 0.70 20.20
C GLU A 82 -10.61 1.23 19.96
N GLY A 83 -11.59 0.62 20.63
CA GLY A 83 -13.00 1.05 20.63
C GLY A 83 -13.91 0.19 19.75
N GLU A 84 -15.20 0.54 19.68
CA GLU A 84 -16.19 -0.21 18.89
C GLU A 84 -16.60 0.55 17.63
N VAL A 85 -16.98 -0.19 16.57
CA VAL A 85 -17.45 0.43 15.33
C VAL A 85 -18.86 0.94 15.54
N HIS A 86 -19.03 2.26 15.49
CA HIS A 86 -20.30 2.94 15.59
C HIS A 86 -20.67 3.61 14.28
N ARG A 87 -21.77 3.14 13.68
CA ARG A 87 -22.37 3.74 12.48
C ARG A 87 -23.50 4.67 12.92
N ARG A 88 -23.52 5.89 12.38
CA ARG A 88 -24.61 6.85 12.59
C ARG A 88 -25.24 7.21 11.26
N VAL A 89 -26.57 7.27 11.27
CA VAL A 89 -27.37 7.73 10.15
C VAL A 89 -28.26 8.85 10.66
N SER A 90 -28.14 10.03 10.08
CA SER A 90 -28.98 11.18 10.36
C SER A 90 -29.58 11.68 9.05
N GLN A 91 -30.82 11.28 8.77
CA GLN A 91 -31.48 11.51 7.48
C GLN A 91 -30.62 10.99 6.32
N LEU A 92 -30.03 11.89 5.53
CA LEU A 92 -29.18 11.58 4.38
C LEU A 92 -27.71 11.37 4.74
N PHE A 93 -27.29 11.73 5.95
CA PHE A 93 -25.88 11.74 6.35
C PHE A 93 -25.49 10.43 7.04
N HIS A 94 -24.50 9.75 6.48
CA HIS A 94 -23.93 8.53 7.03
C HIS A 94 -22.52 8.81 7.53
N SER A 95 -22.18 8.31 8.72
CA SER A 95 -20.82 8.38 9.27
C SER A 95 -20.45 7.11 10.04
N VAL A 96 -19.18 6.76 10.02
CA VAL A 96 -18.58 5.69 10.83
C VAL A 96 -17.42 6.32 11.61
N ASN A 97 -17.27 5.99 12.90
CA ASN A 97 -16.10 6.43 13.66
C ASN A 97 -14.81 5.78 13.15
N GLY A 98 -13.68 6.44 13.39
CA GLY A 98 -12.36 6.06 12.86
C GLY A 98 -11.70 4.89 13.58
N VAL A 99 -12.39 3.75 13.70
CA VAL A 99 -11.81 2.51 14.24
C VAL A 99 -11.07 1.77 13.13
N GLY A 100 -9.82 1.38 13.35
CA GLY A 100 -8.96 0.76 12.34
C GLY A 100 -7.52 0.63 12.80
N ALA A 101 -6.68 -0.04 12.01
CA ALA A 101 -5.23 -0.08 12.26
C ALA A 101 -4.51 0.80 11.24
N HIS A 102 -3.45 1.47 11.67
CA HIS A 102 -2.50 2.13 10.78
C HIS A 102 -1.08 1.78 11.25
N GLU A 103 -0.36 1.04 10.44
CA GLU A 103 0.98 0.53 10.74
C GLU A 103 1.99 0.99 9.69
N VAL A 104 3.24 1.14 10.11
CA VAL A 104 4.40 1.39 9.26
C VAL A 104 5.27 0.14 9.29
N ILE A 105 5.68 -0.31 8.11
CA ILE A 105 6.55 -1.46 7.90
C ILE A 105 7.89 -0.92 7.41
N ILE A 106 8.86 -0.86 8.31
CA ILE A 106 10.24 -0.42 8.04
C ILE A 106 10.97 -1.59 7.39
N GLU A 107 11.39 -1.38 6.14
CA GLU A 107 11.80 -2.45 5.23
C GLU A 107 13.28 -2.83 5.36
N THR A 108 14.09 -1.98 5.98
CA THR A 108 15.53 -2.19 6.20
C THR A 108 16.02 -1.24 7.28
N PRO A 109 17.10 -1.57 8.02
CA PRO A 109 17.80 -0.63 8.90
C PRO A 109 18.56 0.47 8.13
N GLU A 110 18.83 0.27 6.84
CA GLU A 110 19.63 1.17 6.01
C GLU A 110 18.78 2.27 5.35
N HIS A 111 19.15 3.53 5.58
CA HIS A 111 18.32 4.68 5.19
C HIS A 111 18.15 4.87 3.68
N GLU A 112 19.17 4.55 2.89
CA GLU A 112 19.19 4.79 1.43
C GLU A 112 19.00 3.51 0.62
N HIS A 113 18.81 2.36 1.28
CA HIS A 113 18.75 1.06 0.62
C HIS A 113 17.32 0.76 0.15
N HIS A 114 16.89 1.43 -0.92
CA HIS A 114 15.53 1.31 -1.45
C HIS A 114 15.24 -0.10 -2.01
N LEU A 115 13.95 -0.40 -2.17
CA LEU A 115 13.46 -1.72 -2.61
C LEU A 115 14.16 -2.27 -3.86
N SER A 116 14.50 -1.41 -4.83
CA SER A 116 15.20 -1.80 -6.07
C SER A 116 16.66 -2.20 -5.88
N MET A 117 17.26 -1.86 -4.73
CA MET A 117 18.64 -2.21 -4.37
C MET A 117 18.69 -3.45 -3.48
N GLN A 118 17.55 -3.84 -2.89
CA GLN A 118 17.46 -4.96 -1.96
C GLN A 118 17.69 -6.30 -2.63
N SER A 119 18.24 -7.26 -1.87
CA SER A 119 18.32 -8.66 -2.31
C SER A 119 16.94 -9.29 -2.41
N GLU A 120 16.81 -10.33 -3.25
CA GLU A 120 15.57 -11.12 -3.35
C GLU A 120 15.10 -11.66 -1.99
N PHE A 121 16.05 -12.08 -1.14
CA PHE A 121 15.76 -12.51 0.22
C PHE A 121 15.10 -11.38 1.04
N GLN A 122 15.66 -10.18 1.02
CA GLN A 122 15.06 -9.06 1.77
C GLN A 122 13.67 -8.70 1.22
N VAL A 123 13.49 -8.72 -0.11
CA VAL A 123 12.16 -8.50 -0.72
C VAL A 123 11.16 -9.56 -0.28
N GLN A 124 11.57 -10.83 -0.25
CA GLN A 124 10.74 -11.93 0.28
C GLN A 124 10.36 -11.69 1.74
N GLU A 125 11.30 -11.26 2.58
CA GLU A 125 11.05 -10.95 3.99
C GLU A 125 10.04 -9.80 4.14
N ILE A 126 10.13 -8.76 3.31
CA ILE A 126 9.17 -7.64 3.29
C ILE A 126 7.75 -8.14 2.96
N ILE A 127 7.60 -8.94 1.90
CA ILE A 127 6.29 -9.53 1.53
C ILE A 127 5.79 -10.50 2.61
N THR A 128 6.69 -11.23 3.27
CA THR A 128 6.35 -12.12 4.38
C THR A 128 5.82 -11.32 5.58
N ALA A 129 6.44 -10.18 5.89
CA ALA A 129 5.95 -9.27 6.92
C ALA A 129 4.56 -8.72 6.58
N TYR A 130 4.32 -8.34 5.32
CA TYR A 130 2.99 -7.91 4.84
C TYR A 130 1.94 -8.98 5.09
N LYS A 131 2.23 -10.22 4.69
CA LYS A 131 1.35 -11.36 4.90
C LYS A 131 1.06 -11.60 6.38
N GLN A 132 2.08 -11.56 7.24
CA GLN A 132 1.91 -11.78 8.67
C GLN A 132 1.03 -10.69 9.32
N ARG A 133 1.28 -9.41 9.02
CA ARG A 133 0.44 -8.33 9.55
C ARG A 133 -0.99 -8.40 9.01
N TYR A 134 -1.18 -8.72 7.73
CA TYR A 134 -2.50 -8.94 7.14
C TYR A 134 -3.27 -10.06 7.86
N LEU A 135 -2.63 -11.23 8.06
CA LEU A 135 -3.24 -12.40 8.70
C LEU A 135 -3.52 -12.19 10.19
N ASP A 136 -2.77 -11.32 10.85
CA ASP A 136 -3.04 -10.91 12.22
C ASP A 136 -4.29 -10.02 12.28
N LEU A 137 -4.33 -8.96 11.46
CA LEU A 137 -5.39 -7.97 11.48
C LEU A 137 -6.73 -8.50 10.95
N ILE A 138 -6.74 -9.46 10.01
CA ILE A 138 -7.99 -10.07 9.51
C ILE A 138 -8.74 -10.88 10.58
N ARG A 139 -8.08 -11.23 11.70
CA ARG A 139 -8.74 -11.89 12.84
C ARG A 139 -9.73 -10.95 13.53
N ASP A 140 -9.54 -9.64 13.38
CA ASP A 140 -10.48 -8.64 13.86
C ASP A 140 -11.64 -8.46 12.87
N LYS A 141 -12.81 -8.95 13.26
CA LYS A 141 -14.04 -8.91 12.44
C LYS A 141 -14.57 -7.49 12.20
N ARG A 142 -14.09 -6.48 12.94
CA ARG A 142 -14.44 -5.06 12.72
C ARG A 142 -13.89 -4.58 11.40
N PHE A 143 -12.72 -5.07 10.99
CA PHE A 143 -12.08 -4.67 9.74
C PHE A 143 -12.72 -5.39 8.54
N LYS A 144 -12.91 -4.64 7.45
CA LYS A 144 -13.53 -5.10 6.20
C LYS A 144 -12.59 -5.01 5.02
N TYR A 145 -11.55 -4.21 5.13
CA TYR A 145 -10.54 -4.07 4.10
C TYR A 145 -9.19 -3.71 4.73
N ILE A 146 -8.12 -4.28 4.18
CA ILE A 146 -6.74 -3.98 4.56
C ILE A 146 -6.00 -3.55 3.30
N LEU A 147 -5.49 -2.33 3.31
CA LEU A 147 -4.67 -1.77 2.24
C LEU A 147 -3.20 -1.81 2.67
N ILE A 148 -2.36 -2.45 1.88
CA ILE A 148 -0.90 -2.36 2.01
C ILE A 148 -0.40 -1.54 0.83
N PHE A 149 0.38 -0.49 1.09
CA PHE A 149 0.84 0.43 0.06
C PHE A 149 2.20 1.04 0.40
N LYS A 150 2.87 1.54 -0.62
CA LYS A 150 4.17 2.21 -0.52
C LYS A 150 4.14 3.53 -1.27
N ASN A 151 4.52 4.60 -0.59
CA ASN A 151 4.80 5.89 -1.22
C ASN A 151 6.32 6.05 -1.29
N HIS A 152 6.87 6.21 -2.49
CA HIS A 152 8.30 6.41 -2.69
C HIS A 152 8.56 7.75 -3.40
N GLY A 153 9.36 8.60 -2.74
CA GLY A 153 9.66 9.95 -3.19
C GLY A 153 8.62 10.99 -2.77
N GLU A 154 9.07 12.24 -2.62
CA GLU A 154 8.27 13.37 -2.17
C GLU A 154 7.01 13.57 -3.04
N ARG A 155 7.14 13.41 -4.36
CA ARG A 155 6.03 13.57 -5.31
C ARG A 155 4.95 12.49 -5.18
N ALA A 156 5.28 11.35 -4.58
CA ALA A 156 4.31 10.30 -4.23
C ALA A 156 3.70 10.52 -2.83
N GLY A 157 4.02 11.63 -2.15
CA GLY A 157 3.54 11.94 -0.80
C GLY A 157 4.33 11.24 0.31
N ALA A 158 5.55 10.78 0.05
CA ALA A 158 6.42 10.24 1.09
C ALA A 158 6.96 11.38 1.97
N SER A 159 6.65 11.36 3.27
CA SER A 159 7.15 12.33 4.25
C SER A 159 8.50 11.95 4.86
N ILE A 160 8.90 10.69 4.73
CA ILE A 160 10.16 10.13 5.23
C ILE A 160 10.79 9.34 4.08
N SER A 161 12.05 9.62 3.74
CA SER A 161 12.77 8.98 2.62
C SER A 161 13.16 7.53 2.89
N HIS A 162 13.35 7.18 4.17
CA HIS A 162 13.72 5.84 4.61
C HIS A 162 12.76 4.78 4.04
N PRO A 163 13.25 3.66 3.48
CA PRO A 163 12.43 2.61 2.92
C PRO A 163 11.40 2.06 3.90
N HIS A 164 10.13 2.40 3.65
CA HIS A 164 9.02 1.86 4.42
C HIS A 164 7.80 1.71 3.53
N SER A 165 6.91 0.84 3.98
CA SER A 165 5.55 0.70 3.48
C SER A 165 4.57 0.95 4.63
N GLN A 166 3.29 1.04 4.29
CA GLN A 166 2.23 1.29 5.25
C GLN A 166 1.11 0.28 5.06
N LEU A 167 0.43 0.00 6.15
CA LEU A 167 -0.76 -0.84 6.18
C LEU A 167 -1.88 -0.09 6.89
N ILE A 168 -3.04 0.00 6.25
CA ILE A 168 -4.24 0.57 6.84
C ILE A 168 -5.38 -0.46 6.81
N ALA A 169 -5.94 -0.79 7.98
CA ALA A 169 -7.13 -1.63 8.11
C ALA A 169 -8.36 -0.76 8.42
N THR A 170 -9.42 -0.90 7.63
CA THR A 170 -10.61 -0.05 7.70
C THR A 170 -11.89 -0.86 7.96
N PRO A 171 -12.92 -0.30 8.64
CA PRO A 171 -14.20 -0.97 8.89
C PRO A 171 -15.19 -0.81 7.72
N ILE A 172 -14.72 -0.17 6.64
CA ILE A 172 -15.45 0.08 5.39
C ILE A 172 -14.61 -0.40 4.21
N VAL A 173 -15.26 -0.90 3.17
CA VAL A 173 -14.61 -1.25 1.91
C VAL A 173 -14.52 0.03 1.06
N PRO A 174 -13.34 0.42 0.54
CA PRO A 174 -13.20 1.58 -0.33
C PRO A 174 -14.06 1.42 -1.59
N ARG A 175 -14.64 2.53 -2.07
CA ARG A 175 -15.52 2.54 -3.25
C ARG A 175 -14.87 1.89 -4.48
N ARG A 176 -13.59 2.18 -4.72
CA ARG A 176 -12.84 1.60 -5.84
C ARG A 176 -12.86 0.07 -5.83
N ILE A 177 -12.70 -0.54 -4.66
CA ILE A 177 -12.70 -2.01 -4.53
C ILE A 177 -14.10 -2.58 -4.80
N VAL A 178 -15.16 -1.87 -4.39
CA VAL A 178 -16.53 -2.26 -4.74
C VAL A 178 -16.76 -2.19 -6.24
N GLU A 179 -16.25 -1.16 -6.91
CA GLU A 179 -16.31 -1.02 -8.37
C GLU A 179 -15.57 -2.16 -9.07
N GLU A 180 -14.37 -2.52 -8.59
CA GLU A 180 -13.58 -3.64 -9.11
C GLU A 180 -14.31 -4.98 -8.96
N VAL A 181 -14.81 -5.30 -7.76
CA VAL A 181 -15.56 -6.55 -7.53
C VAL A 181 -16.81 -6.62 -8.41
N ASN A 182 -17.53 -5.52 -8.57
CA ASN A 182 -18.71 -5.48 -9.42
C ASN A 182 -18.37 -5.71 -10.91
N ALA A 183 -17.26 -5.16 -11.40
CA ALA A 183 -16.80 -5.38 -12.77
C ALA A 183 -16.39 -6.84 -12.99
N LEU A 184 -15.66 -7.43 -12.04
CA LEU A 184 -15.26 -8.84 -12.06
C LEU A 184 -16.47 -9.78 -12.08
N ASN A 185 -17.47 -9.53 -11.23
CA ASN A 185 -18.69 -10.35 -11.19
C ASN A 185 -19.47 -10.27 -12.51
N ARG A 186 -19.63 -9.06 -13.08
CA ARG A 186 -20.28 -8.89 -14.39
C ARG A 186 -19.55 -9.66 -15.49
N PHE A 187 -18.22 -9.61 -15.50
CA PHE A 187 -17.41 -10.35 -16.48
C PHE A 187 -17.59 -11.86 -16.32
N TYR A 188 -17.47 -12.35 -15.08
CA TYR A 188 -17.65 -13.77 -14.74
C TYR A 188 -19.02 -14.30 -15.19
N GLU A 189 -20.10 -13.57 -14.88
CA GLU A 189 -21.47 -13.92 -15.30
C GLU A 189 -21.62 -13.91 -16.82
N SER A 190 -21.08 -12.90 -17.51
CA SER A 190 -21.22 -12.75 -18.97
C SER A 190 -20.47 -13.81 -19.78
N THR A 191 -19.41 -14.38 -19.22
CA THR A 191 -18.54 -15.37 -19.87
C THR A 191 -18.88 -16.80 -19.47
N GLY A 192 -19.80 -17.01 -18.53
CA GLY A 192 -20.13 -18.32 -18.00
C GLY A 192 -19.07 -18.88 -17.04
N GLY A 193 -18.22 -18.02 -16.47
CA GLY A 193 -17.31 -18.39 -15.38
C GLY A 193 -15.83 -18.03 -15.57
N SER A 194 -15.47 -17.21 -16.57
CA SER A 194 -14.07 -16.79 -16.76
C SER A 194 -13.64 -15.70 -15.78
N CYS A 195 -12.36 -15.72 -15.40
CA CYS A 195 -11.74 -14.70 -14.57
C CYS A 195 -11.14 -13.59 -15.44
N LEU A 196 -11.61 -12.35 -15.29
CA LEU A 196 -11.13 -11.19 -16.06
C LEU A 196 -9.61 -11.01 -15.98
N TYR A 197 -9.01 -11.16 -14.80
CA TYR A 197 -7.56 -10.98 -14.67
C TYR A 197 -6.77 -12.08 -15.39
N CYS A 198 -7.26 -13.33 -15.38
CA CYS A 198 -6.62 -14.41 -16.11
C CYS A 198 -6.66 -14.14 -17.62
N GLU A 199 -7.82 -13.75 -18.15
CA GLU A 199 -8.00 -13.40 -19.56
C GLU A 199 -7.11 -12.21 -19.98
N ILE A 200 -6.98 -11.19 -19.12
CA ILE A 200 -6.05 -10.07 -19.35
C ILE A 200 -4.61 -10.58 -19.42
N VAL A 201 -4.18 -11.42 -18.46
CA VAL A 201 -2.81 -11.94 -18.44
C VAL A 201 -2.52 -12.82 -19.66
N GLU A 202 -3.43 -13.72 -20.02
CA GLU A 202 -3.31 -14.58 -21.20
C GLU A 202 -3.23 -13.75 -22.48
N THR A 203 -4.12 -12.76 -22.64
CA THR A 203 -4.10 -11.85 -23.79
C THR A 203 -2.79 -11.05 -23.87
N GLU A 204 -2.30 -10.51 -22.75
CA GLU A 204 -1.05 -9.74 -22.75
C GLU A 204 0.18 -10.61 -23.04
N LEU A 205 0.17 -11.88 -22.60
CA LEU A 205 1.21 -12.85 -22.91
C LEU A 205 1.20 -13.27 -24.40
N GLU A 206 0.02 -13.39 -25.00
CA GLU A 206 -0.11 -13.68 -26.44
C GLU A 206 0.27 -12.48 -27.31
N GLU A 207 -0.07 -11.25 -26.89
CA GLU A 207 0.24 -10.05 -27.66
C GLU A 207 1.70 -9.58 -27.51
N GLU A 208 2.31 -9.79 -26.34
CA GLU A 208 3.64 -9.33 -25.93
C GLU A 208 3.88 -7.80 -26.03
N LYS A 209 2.88 -7.00 -26.43
CA LYS A 209 3.02 -5.56 -26.69
C LYS A 209 3.28 -4.71 -25.44
N ARG A 210 2.84 -5.17 -24.27
CA ARG A 210 2.86 -4.41 -23.00
C ARG A 210 3.50 -5.19 -21.86
N ILE A 211 4.16 -6.30 -22.17
CA ILE A 211 5.00 -7.03 -21.22
C ILE A 211 6.24 -6.18 -20.91
N VAL A 212 6.58 -6.07 -19.64
CA VAL A 212 7.78 -5.37 -19.16
C VAL A 212 8.77 -6.42 -18.67
N SER A 213 9.94 -6.48 -19.29
CA SER A 213 11.06 -7.38 -18.96
C SER A 213 12.15 -6.68 -18.18
#